data_AF-F8AKF7-F1
#
_entry.id   AF-F8AKF7-F1
#
_cell.length_a   1.000
_cell.length_b   1.000
_cell.length_c   1.000
_cell.angle_alpha   90.00
_cell.angle_beta   90.00
_cell.angle_gamma   90.00
#
_symmetry.space_group_name_H-M   'P 1'
#
loop_
_entity.id
_entity.type
_entity.pdbx_description
1 polymer ?
#
loop_
_entity_poly.entity_id
_entity_poly.type
_entity_poly.pdbx_seq_one_letter_code
_entity_poly.pdbx_strand_id
1 'polypeptide(L)'
;MKGEFLALIVATLWGITPLIEKKALNYIDPLMAVFIIICMNFSIISSVLIIFGKVNITDLSSIPLRPIVYLAIVSILAGVVAQYLFYRALKISNPSKVVIITSMYPLITILASSIISREPPSIKMISGAFLVFIGIFLVMD
;
A
#
# COMPACT_ATOMS: atom_id res chain seq x y z
N MET A 1 0.22 -19.60 8.10
CA MET A 1 -0.84 -19.98 7.12
C MET A 1 -2.08 -19.08 7.13
N LYS A 2 -2.62 -18.61 8.28
CA LYS A 2 -3.82 -17.74 8.27
C LYS A 2 -3.57 -16.35 7.65
N GLY A 3 -2.39 -15.76 7.85
CA GLY A 3 -2.05 -14.45 7.32
C GLY A 3 -1.81 -14.46 5.80
N GLU A 4 -1.25 -15.54 5.30
CA GLU A 4 -0.95 -15.77 3.89
C GLU A 4 -2.24 -15.90 3.07
N PHE A 5 -3.28 -16.54 3.63
CA PHE A 5 -4.60 -16.56 3.02
C PHE A 5 -5.24 -15.16 2.92
N LEU A 6 -5.12 -14.35 3.98
CA LEU A 6 -5.58 -12.95 3.94
C LEU A 6 -4.79 -12.14 2.90
N ALA A 7 -3.48 -12.40 2.76
CA ALA A 7 -2.64 -11.75 1.76
C ALA A 7 -3.09 -12.09 0.32
N LEU A 8 -3.61 -13.29 0.06
CA LEU A 8 -4.19 -13.63 -1.24
C LEU A 8 -5.46 -12.82 -1.55
N ILE A 9 -6.30 -12.59 -0.53
CA ILE A 9 -7.47 -11.71 -0.67
C ILE A 9 -7.02 -10.27 -0.97
N VAL A 10 -6.02 -9.78 -0.23
CA VAL A 10 -5.43 -8.45 -0.47
C VAL A 10 -4.88 -8.35 -1.89
N ALA A 11 -4.13 -9.35 -2.35
CA ALA A 11 -3.59 -9.38 -3.72
C ALA A 11 -4.69 -9.33 -4.78
N THR A 12 -5.80 -10.02 -4.56
CA THR A 12 -6.96 -9.98 -5.47
C THR A 12 -7.59 -8.59 -5.51
N LEU A 13 -7.82 -7.98 -4.35
CA LEU A 13 -8.39 -6.64 -4.25
C LEU A 13 -7.46 -5.61 -4.90
N TRP A 14 -6.17 -5.63 -4.55
CA TRP A 14 -5.16 -4.74 -5.10
C TRP A 14 -4.87 -4.97 -6.58
N GLY A 15 -5.14 -6.16 -7.12
CA GLY A 15 -5.05 -6.41 -8.57
C GLY A 15 -6.15 -5.72 -9.37
N ILE A 16 -7.35 -5.56 -8.79
CA ILE A 16 -8.51 -4.95 -9.46
C ILE A 16 -8.52 -3.43 -9.29
N THR A 17 -8.15 -2.94 -8.11
CA THR A 17 -8.26 -1.51 -7.73
C THR A 17 -7.63 -0.54 -8.74
N PRO A 18 -6.41 -0.75 -9.27
CA PRO A 18 -5.76 0.18 -10.20
C PRO A 18 -6.52 0.36 -11.53
N LEU A 19 -7.30 -0.63 -11.95
CA LEU A 19 -8.16 -0.53 -13.13
C LEU A 19 -9.32 0.44 -12.91
N ILE A 20 -9.88 0.46 -11.69
CA ILE A 20 -10.96 1.36 -11.30
C ILE A 20 -10.40 2.76 -11.04
N GLU A 21 -9.27 2.86 -10.34
CA GLU A 21 -8.59 4.13 -10.08
C GLU A 21 -8.20 4.84 -11.38
N LYS A 22 -7.64 4.11 -12.35
CA LYS A 22 -7.33 4.66 -13.68
C LYS A 22 -8.58 5.27 -14.35
N LYS A 23 -9.73 4.61 -14.26
CA LYS A 23 -11.00 5.16 -14.79
C LYS A 23 -11.39 6.45 -14.10
N ALA A 24 -11.28 6.51 -12.76
CA ALA A 24 -11.57 7.73 -12.01
C ALA A 24 -10.63 8.89 -12.42
N LEU A 25 -9.34 8.60 -12.58
CA LEU A 25 -8.30 9.57 -12.96
C LEU A 25 -8.46 10.17 -14.37
N ASN A 26 -9.36 9.62 -15.20
CA ASN A 26 -9.76 10.26 -16.46
C ASN A 26 -10.63 11.51 -16.23
N TYR A 27 -11.30 11.61 -15.08
CA TYR A 27 -12.22 12.71 -14.76
C TYR A 27 -11.64 13.70 -13.76
N ILE A 28 -10.63 13.31 -12.98
CA ILE A 28 -10.06 14.13 -11.90
C ILE A 28 -8.53 14.15 -11.90
N ASP A 29 -7.96 15.16 -11.25
CA ASP A 29 -6.52 15.26 -11.02
C ASP A 29 -6.05 14.23 -9.96
N PRO A 30 -4.85 13.63 -10.09
CA PRO A 30 -4.30 12.70 -9.10
C PRO A 30 -4.29 13.23 -7.67
N LEU A 31 -3.95 14.50 -7.44
CA LEU A 31 -3.93 15.05 -6.09
C LEU A 31 -5.34 15.15 -5.50
N MET A 32 -6.31 15.58 -6.32
CA MET A 32 -7.72 15.62 -5.94
C MET A 32 -8.26 14.21 -5.65
N ALA A 33 -7.85 13.21 -6.44
CA ALA A 33 -8.23 11.82 -6.21
C ALA A 33 -7.70 11.29 -4.88
N VAL A 34 -6.46 11.63 -4.50
CA VAL A 34 -5.89 11.30 -3.18
C VAL A 34 -6.69 11.97 -2.06
N PHE A 35 -7.03 13.24 -2.21
CA PHE A 35 -7.86 13.94 -1.22
C PHE A 35 -9.24 13.25 -1.04
N ILE A 36 -9.94 12.98 -2.15
CA ILE A 36 -11.26 12.35 -2.12
C ILE A 36 -11.20 10.97 -1.46
N ILE A 37 -10.24 10.11 -1.84
CA ILE A 37 -10.17 8.75 -1.28
C ILE A 37 -9.83 8.78 0.22
N ILE A 38 -9.00 9.72 0.68
CA ILE A 38 -8.72 9.89 2.13
C ILE A 38 -9.99 10.31 2.87
N CYS A 39 -10.75 11.28 2.35
CA CYS A 39 -12.01 11.70 2.95
C CYS A 39 -13.06 10.57 2.98
N MET A 40 -13.17 9.80 1.90
CA MET A 40 -14.08 8.65 1.84
C MET A 40 -13.65 7.55 2.81
N ASN A 41 -12.37 7.20 2.85
CA ASN A 41 -11.83 6.20 3.78
C ASN A 41 -12.08 6.62 5.23
N PHE A 42 -11.81 7.88 5.58
CA PHE A 42 -12.08 8.42 6.92
C PHE A 42 -13.58 8.33 7.27
N SER A 43 -14.45 8.70 6.33
CA SER A 43 -15.91 8.67 6.55
C SER A 43 -16.43 7.25 6.73
N ILE A 44 -15.99 6.31 5.89
CA ILE A 44 -16.39 4.91 5.94
C ILE A 44 -15.89 4.26 7.23
N ILE A 45 -14.60 4.39 7.56
CA ILE A 45 -14.05 3.74 8.76
C ILE A 45 -14.65 4.32 10.04
N SER A 46 -14.86 5.64 10.09
CA SER A 46 -15.50 6.29 11.24
C SER A 46 -16.93 5.78 11.43
N SER A 47 -17.70 5.66 10.34
CA SER A 47 -19.06 5.13 10.38
C SER A 47 -19.10 3.69 10.90
N VAL A 48 -18.19 2.83 10.42
CA VAL A 48 -18.05 1.45 10.90
C VAL A 48 -17.74 1.42 12.41
N LEU A 49 -16.77 2.20 12.86
CA LEU A 49 -16.39 2.22 14.29
C LEU A 49 -17.55 2.69 15.17
N ILE A 50 -18.33 3.68 14.73
CA ILE A 50 -19.50 4.17 15.46
C ILE A 50 -20.60 3.09 15.52
N ILE A 51 -20.94 2.48 14.38
CA ILE A 51 -22.01 1.45 14.29
C ILE A 51 -21.71 0.26 15.20
N PHE A 52 -20.46 -0.18 15.26
CA PHE A 52 -20.05 -1.31 16.10
C PHE A 52 -19.70 -0.92 17.55
N GLY A 53 -19.94 0.33 17.95
CA GLY A 53 -19.68 0.81 19.31
C GLY A 53 -18.20 0.71 19.71
N LYS A 54 -17.29 0.79 18.74
CA LYS A 54 -15.83 0.69 18.95
C LYS A 54 -15.17 2.04 19.23
N VAL A 55 -15.92 3.14 19.16
CA VAL A 55 -15.43 4.47 19.52
C VAL A 55 -15.64 4.70 21.00
N ASN A 56 -14.56 4.67 21.77
CA ASN A 56 -14.54 5.12 23.14
C ASN A 56 -13.45 6.17 23.31
N ILE A 57 -13.82 7.36 23.79
CA ILE A 57 -12.92 8.52 23.89
C ILE A 57 -11.79 8.23 24.87
N THR A 58 -12.06 7.47 25.94
CA THR A 58 -11.04 7.04 26.90
C THR A 58 -10.00 6.13 26.24
N ASP A 59 -10.42 5.25 25.34
CA ASP A 59 -9.53 4.32 24.65
C ASP A 59 -8.64 5.06 23.65
N LEU A 60 -9.19 6.08 22.96
CA LEU A 60 -8.41 6.96 22.07
C LEU A 60 -7.36 7.79 22.83
N SER A 61 -7.74 8.32 23.99
CA SER A 61 -6.83 9.13 24.82
C SER A 61 -5.72 8.32 25.49
N SER A 62 -5.88 6.99 25.58
CA SER A 62 -4.90 6.08 26.17
C SER A 62 -3.91 5.50 25.15
N ILE A 63 -4.06 5.81 23.85
CA ILE A 63 -3.13 5.35 22.82
C ILE A 63 -1.76 6.00 23.04
N PRO A 64 -0.67 5.21 23.18
CA PRO A 64 0.66 5.77 23.33
C PRO A 64 1.06 6.61 22.11
N LEU A 65 1.85 7.67 22.31
CA LEU A 65 2.28 8.55 21.21
C LEU A 65 3.13 7.81 20.15
N ARG A 66 3.88 6.78 20.56
CA ARG A 66 4.81 6.05 19.69
C ARG A 66 4.15 5.41 18.46
N PRO A 67 3.08 4.59 18.57
CA PRO A 67 2.36 4.09 17.40
C PRO A 67 1.75 5.21 16.56
N ILE A 68 1.29 6.31 17.17
CA ILE A 68 0.75 7.47 16.43
C ILE A 68 1.83 8.07 15.52
N VAL A 69 3.05 8.25 16.02
CA VAL A 69 4.18 8.76 15.23
C VAL A 69 4.52 7.81 14.07
N TYR A 70 4.60 6.50 14.32
CA TYR A 70 4.85 5.54 13.24
C TYR A 70 3.75 5.56 12.17
N LEU A 71 2.48 5.63 12.58
CA LEU A 71 1.35 5.71 11.67
C LEU A 71 1.29 7.05 10.93
N ALA A 72 1.70 8.16 11.55
CA ALA A 72 1.81 9.45 10.87
C ALA A 72 2.85 9.40 9.74
N ILE A 73 4.02 8.79 10.01
CA ILE A 73 5.05 8.58 8.98
C ILE A 73 4.50 7.71 7.84
N VAL A 74 3.83 6.61 8.15
CA VAL A 74 3.19 5.75 7.13
C VAL A 74 2.12 6.50 6.34
N SER A 75 1.30 7.31 7.01
CA SER A 75 0.27 8.11 6.35
C SER A 75 0.87 9.11 5.36
N ILE A 76 2.00 9.75 5.70
CA ILE A 76 2.69 10.66 4.79
C ILE A 76 3.31 9.88 3.63
N LEU A 77 4.11 8.85 3.92
CA LEU A 77 4.86 8.10 2.91
C LEU A 77 3.96 7.30 1.98
N ALA A 78 3.07 6.47 2.53
CA ALA A 78 2.21 5.59 1.75
C ALA A 78 0.88 6.25 1.39
N GLY A 79 0.22 6.87 2.38
CA GLY A 79 -1.13 7.41 2.20
C GLY A 79 -1.21 8.65 1.31
N VAL A 80 -0.16 9.48 1.30
CA VAL A 80 -0.13 10.72 0.51
C VAL A 80 0.89 10.66 -0.62
N VAL A 81 2.19 10.53 -0.30
CA VAL A 81 3.27 10.68 -1.27
C VAL A 81 3.25 9.52 -2.29
N ALA A 82 3.30 8.28 -1.82
CA ALA A 82 3.27 7.11 -2.71
C ALA A 82 1.96 7.02 -3.48
N GLN A 83 0.81 7.22 -2.83
CA GLN A 83 -0.49 7.20 -3.49
C GLN A 83 -0.58 8.27 -4.60
N TYR A 84 -0.10 9.49 -4.36
CA TYR A 84 -0.07 10.54 -5.36
C TYR A 84 0.82 10.17 -6.55
N LEU A 85 2.04 9.68 -6.30
CA LEU A 85 2.95 9.24 -7.36
C LEU A 85 2.38 8.05 -8.13
N PHE A 86 1.73 7.11 -7.44
CA PHE A 86 1.05 5.97 -8.04
C PHE A 86 -0.10 6.42 -8.94
N TYR A 87 -0.94 7.34 -8.49
CA TYR A 87 -2.03 7.90 -9.32
C TYR A 87 -1.51 8.69 -10.50
N ARG A 88 -0.41 9.44 -10.35
CA ARG A 88 0.24 10.09 -11.48
C ARG A 88 0.74 9.06 -12.50
N ALA A 89 1.42 8.02 -12.05
CA ALA A 89 1.91 6.94 -12.91
C ALA A 89 0.75 6.23 -13.62
N LEU A 90 -0.33 5.90 -12.89
CA LEU A 90 -1.55 5.36 -13.46
C LEU A 90 -2.12 6.30 -14.51
N LYS A 91 -2.23 7.60 -14.24
CA LYS A 91 -2.82 8.56 -15.19
C LYS A 91 -2.09 8.60 -16.53
N ILE A 92 -0.76 8.51 -16.53
CA ILE A 92 0.07 8.61 -17.75
C ILE A 92 0.51 7.27 -18.37
N SER A 93 0.26 6.14 -17.70
CA SER A 93 0.72 4.82 -18.16
C SER A 93 -0.39 3.76 -18.11
N ASN A 94 -0.08 2.55 -18.57
CA ASN A 94 -0.97 1.39 -18.49
C ASN A 94 -0.99 0.83 -17.05
N PRO A 95 -2.18 0.57 -16.45
CA PRO A 95 -2.27 0.05 -15.09
C PRO A 95 -1.47 -1.23 -14.84
N SER A 96 -1.46 -2.18 -15.79
CA SER A 96 -0.72 -3.44 -15.67
C SER A 96 0.78 -3.18 -15.52
N LYS A 97 1.36 -2.30 -16.36
CA LYS A 97 2.79 -1.95 -16.26
C LYS A 97 3.12 -1.27 -14.92
N VAL A 98 2.28 -0.35 -14.47
CA VAL A 98 2.48 0.35 -13.19
C VAL A 98 2.41 -0.62 -12.01
N VAL A 99 1.44 -1.54 -11.99
CA VAL A 99 1.30 -2.55 -10.93
C VAL A 99 2.49 -3.52 -10.91
N ILE A 100 2.95 -3.97 -12.09
CA ILE A 100 4.10 -4.88 -12.19
C ILE A 100 5.38 -4.21 -11.67
N ILE A 101 5.66 -2.97 -12.09
CA ILE A 101 6.83 -2.22 -11.61
C ILE A 101 6.74 -1.99 -10.10
N THR A 102 5.58 -1.57 -9.60
CA THR A 102 5.41 -1.29 -8.17
C THR A 102 5.50 -2.56 -7.32
N SER A 103 5.22 -3.74 -7.88
CA SER A 103 5.42 -5.04 -7.23
C SER A 103 6.90 -5.37 -6.94
N MET A 104 7.84 -4.46 -7.22
CA MET A 104 9.23 -4.53 -6.73
C MET A 104 9.36 -4.19 -5.22
N TYR A 105 8.32 -3.68 -4.56
CA TYR A 105 8.37 -3.35 -3.13
C TYR A 105 8.80 -4.51 -2.19
N PRO A 106 8.59 -5.81 -2.49
CA PRO A 106 9.13 -6.90 -1.68
C PRO A 106 10.66 -6.89 -1.66
N LEU A 107 11.32 -6.55 -2.78
CA LEU A 107 12.78 -6.41 -2.84
C LEU A 107 13.27 -5.31 -1.91
N ILE A 108 12.61 -4.15 -1.98
CA ILE A 108 12.90 -3.01 -1.10
C ILE A 108 12.65 -3.39 0.37
N THR A 109 11.60 -4.18 0.64
CA THR A 109 11.28 -4.67 1.99
C THR A 109 12.36 -5.60 2.53
N ILE A 110 12.86 -6.53 1.71
CA ILE A 110 13.95 -7.44 2.10
C ILE A 110 15.21 -6.63 2.44
N LEU A 111 15.58 -5.67 1.58
CA LEU A 111 16.73 -4.81 1.80
C LEU A 111 16.58 -3.96 3.06
N ALA A 112 15.45 -3.24 3.19
CA ALA A 112 15.16 -2.44 4.37
C ALA A 112 15.14 -3.27 5.66
N SER A 113 14.52 -4.45 5.62
CA SER A 113 14.48 -5.38 6.75
C SER A 113 15.88 -5.80 7.16
N SER A 114 16.76 -6.14 6.21
CA SER A 114 18.14 -6.54 6.52
C SER A 114 18.97 -5.41 7.14
N ILE A 115 18.75 -4.16 6.69
CA ILE A 115 19.41 -2.98 7.26
C ILE A 115 18.90 -2.72 8.69
N ILE A 116 17.59 -2.83 8.91
CA ILE A 116 16.97 -2.58 10.21
C ILE A 116 17.32 -3.68 11.22
N SER A 117 17.27 -4.95 10.81
CA SER A 117 17.61 -6.10 11.66
C SER A 117 19.11 -6.24 11.90
N ARG A 118 19.95 -5.61 11.06
CA ARG A 118 21.41 -5.78 11.03
C ARG A 118 21.84 -7.23 10.76
N GLU A 119 20.96 -8.03 10.17
CA GLU A 119 21.21 -9.41 9.79
C GLU A 119 21.15 -9.56 8.26
N PRO A 120 22.11 -10.28 7.64
CA PRO A 120 22.07 -10.49 6.20
C PRO A 120 20.87 -11.36 5.82
N PRO A 121 20.22 -11.08 4.68
CA PRO A 121 19.13 -11.92 4.20
C PRO A 121 19.66 -13.31 3.82
N SER A 122 18.86 -14.35 4.09
CA SER A 122 19.26 -15.71 3.72
C SER A 122 19.43 -15.85 2.20
N ILE A 123 20.31 -16.76 1.78
CA ILE A 123 20.53 -17.06 0.35
C ILE A 123 19.20 -17.40 -0.35
N LYS A 124 18.31 -18.15 0.31
CA LYS A 124 16.97 -18.48 -0.22
C LYS A 124 16.13 -17.23 -0.50
N MET A 125 16.16 -16.25 0.40
CA MET A 125 15.43 -14.99 0.27
C MET A 125 15.99 -14.13 -0.87
N ILE A 126 17.32 -14.09 -1.01
CA ILE A 126 17.99 -13.41 -2.12
C ILE A 126 17.64 -14.07 -3.46
N SER A 127 17.71 -15.41 -3.55
CA SER A 127 17.34 -16.13 -4.77
C SER A 127 15.87 -15.93 -5.14
N GLY A 128 14.97 -15.98 -4.16
CA GLY A 128 13.54 -15.70 -4.39
C GLY A 128 13.30 -14.26 -4.86
N ALA A 129 13.95 -13.28 -4.24
CA ALA A 129 13.92 -11.88 -4.65
C ALA A 129 14.40 -11.71 -6.11
N PHE A 130 15.48 -12.37 -6.48
CA PHE A 130 15.98 -12.34 -7.86
C PHE A 130 15.00 -12.96 -8.87
N LEU A 131 14.34 -14.06 -8.52
CA LEU A 131 13.30 -14.66 -9.36
C LEU A 131 12.08 -13.74 -9.52
N VAL A 132 11.65 -13.04 -8.46
CA VAL A 132 10.59 -12.02 -8.54
C VAL A 132 11.00 -10.90 -9.49
N PHE A 133 12.25 -10.43 -9.39
CA PHE A 133 12.78 -9.39 -10.28
C PHE A 133 12.77 -9.82 -11.75
N ILE A 134 13.23 -11.03 -12.06
CA ILE A 134 13.17 -11.60 -13.42
C ILE A 134 11.71 -11.69 -13.89
N GLY A 135 10.81 -12.18 -13.05
CA GLY A 135 9.38 -12.28 -13.36
C GLY A 135 8.76 -10.93 -13.71
N ILE A 136 9.09 -9.88 -12.95
CA ILE A 136 8.64 -8.50 -13.23
C ILE A 136 9.14 -8.03 -14.60
N PHE A 137 10.42 -8.27 -14.93
CA PHE A 137 11.00 -7.90 -16.22
C PHE A 137 10.33 -8.62 -17.39
N LEU A 138 10.12 -9.93 -17.28
CA LEU A 138 9.50 -10.76 -18.32
C LEU A 138 8.05 -10.37 -18.66
N VAL A 139 7.31 -9.75 -17.73
CA VAL A 139 5.92 -9.32 -17.97
C VAL A 139 5.84 -7.88 -18.50
N MET A 140 6.92 -7.10 -18.40
CA MET A 140 6.93 -5.71 -18.87
C MET A 140 7.11 -5.56 -20.40
N ASP A 141 7.69 -6.58 -21.03
CA ASP A 141 7.86 -6.73 -22.49
C ASP A 141 6.60 -7.30 -23.15
#